data_AF-A0A9P5P742-F1
#
_entry.id   AF-A0A9P5P742-F1
#
_cell.length_a   1.000
_cell.length_b   1.000
_cell.length_c   1.000
_cell.angle_alpha   90.00
_cell.angle_beta   90.00
_cell.angle_gamma   90.00
#
_symmetry.space_group_name_H-M   'P 1'
#
loop_
_entity.id
_entity.type
_entity.pdbx_description
1 polymer ?
#
loop_
_entity_poly.entity_id
_entity_poly.type
_entity_poly.pdbx_seq_one_letter_code
_entity_poly.pdbx_strand_id
1 'polypeptide(L)'
;ILSLDGGGYRGLSCLITLNHVMRLLVDDPDEDPIPAPCEVFDLICGTSTGGLISILLGRLGLDCMTAISVYGELGPAVFRERRR
;
A
#
# COMPACT_ATOMS: atom_id res chain seq x y z
N ILE A 1 -8.08 12.02 2.16
CA ILE A 1 -8.36 11.10 1.02
C ILE A 1 -7.03 10.60 0.46
N LEU A 2 -6.90 9.28 0.27
CA LEU A 2 -5.74 8.65 -0.38
C LEU A 2 -6.17 8.08 -1.74
N SER A 3 -5.48 8.49 -2.81
CA SER A 3 -5.72 8.01 -4.18
C SER A 3 -4.46 7.35 -4.74
N LEU A 4 -4.60 6.12 -5.25
CA LEU A 4 -3.49 5.26 -5.65
C LEU A 4 -3.57 4.91 -7.15
N ASP A 5 -2.55 5.30 -7.89
CA ASP A 5 -2.47 5.03 -9.32
C ASP A 5 -2.05 3.58 -9.64
N GLY A 6 -2.45 3.12 -10.83
CA GLY A 6 -1.99 1.86 -11.38
C GLY A 6 -0.52 1.92 -11.84
N GLY A 7 0.25 0.86 -11.60
CA GLY A 7 1.67 0.80 -11.94
C GLY A 7 2.27 -0.60 -12.12
N GLY A 8 1.49 -1.67 -11.93
CA GLY A 8 2.02 -3.03 -11.97
C GLY A 8 2.93 -3.28 -10.77
N TYR A 9 4.08 -3.93 -10.99
CA TYR A 9 5.08 -4.15 -9.94
C TYR A 9 5.60 -2.84 -9.30
N ARG A 10 5.53 -1.71 -10.02
CA ARG A 10 5.89 -0.37 -9.50
C ARG A 10 4.99 0.11 -8.35
N GLY A 11 3.87 -0.57 -8.10
CA GLY A 11 3.03 -0.34 -6.92
C GLY A 11 3.78 -0.46 -5.59
N LEU A 12 4.87 -1.24 -5.53
CA LEU A 12 5.75 -1.29 -4.35
C LEU A 12 6.37 0.07 -4.03
N SER A 13 6.76 0.85 -5.03
CA SER A 13 7.28 2.19 -4.81
C SER A 13 6.24 3.09 -4.14
N CYS A 14 4.98 2.99 -4.57
CA CYS A 14 3.88 3.75 -3.99
C CYS A 14 3.67 3.39 -2.52
N LEU A 15 3.68 2.10 -2.18
CA LEU A 15 3.59 1.62 -0.81
C LEU A 15 4.78 2.06 0.06
N ILE A 16 6.01 2.03 -0.46
CA ILE A 16 7.21 2.49 0.26
C ILE A 16 7.13 4.00 0.53
N THR A 17 6.74 4.79 -0.47
CA THR A 17 6.53 6.24 -0.31
C THR A 17 5.43 6.51 0.71
N LEU A 18 4.31 5.79 0.64
CA LEU A 18 3.22 5.93 1.60
C LEU A 18 3.68 5.57 3.02
N ASN A 19 4.43 4.48 3.20
CA ASN A 19 4.98 4.11 4.50
C ASN A 19 5.86 5.22 5.10
N HIS A 20 6.68 5.87 4.28
CA HIS A 20 7.46 7.02 4.71
C HIS A 20 6.56 8.19 5.14
N VAL A 21 5.52 8.51 4.36
CA VAL A 21 4.55 9.55 4.73
C VAL A 21 3.83 9.22 6.04
N MET A 22 3.39 7.97 6.23
CA MET A 22 2.71 7.54 7.46
C MET A 22 3.63 7.65 8.69
N ARG A 23 4.94 7.36 8.55
CA ARG A 23 5.93 7.58 9.61
C ARG A 23 6.15 9.05 9.98
N LEU A 24 5.87 9.98 9.07
CA LEU A 24 5.96 11.41 9.38
C LEU A 24 4.76 11.93 10.18
N LEU A 25 3.72 11.11 10.36
CA LEU A 25 2.52 11.48 11.12
C LEU A 25 2.60 11.08 12.60
N VAL A 26 3.60 10.30 13.00
CA VAL A 26 3.86 9.95 14.40
C VAL A 26 4.89 10.92 14.99
N ASP A 27 4.72 11.30 16.25
CA ASP A 27 5.59 12.27 16.92
C ASP A 27 6.97 11.67 17.23
N ASP A 28 7.01 10.38 17.57
CA ASP A 28 8.24 9.63 17.79
C ASP A 28 8.58 8.77 16.55
N PRO A 29 9.72 8.99 15.87
CA PRO A 29 10.11 8.24 14.68
C PRO A 29 10.36 6.75 14.93
N ASP A 30 10.58 6.36 16.19
CA ASP A 30 10.74 4.97 16.63
C ASP A 30 9.43 4.38 17.19
N GLU A 31 8.31 5.10 17.10
CA GLU A 31 7.01 4.64 17.57
C GLU A 31 6.46 3.51 16.69
N ASP A 32 6.16 2.39 17.35
CA ASP A 32 5.41 1.28 16.79
C ASP A 32 4.24 0.93 17.74
N PRO A 33 3.04 0.63 17.20
CA PRO A 33 2.74 0.50 15.78
C PRO A 33 2.44 1.84 15.10
N ILE A 34 2.90 2.00 13.86
CA ILE A 34 2.43 3.08 12.98
C ILE A 34 0.94 2.86 12.66
N PRO A 35 0.10 3.91 12.69
CA PRO A 35 -1.30 3.81 12.30
C PRO A 35 -1.49 3.22 10.90
N ALA A 36 -2.50 2.37 10.74
CA ALA A 36 -2.88 1.88 9.42
C ALA A 36 -3.46 3.01 8.56
N PRO A 37 -3.27 3.03 7.23
CA PRO A 37 -3.81 4.10 6.40
C PRO A 37 -5.32 4.31 6.53
N CYS A 38 -6.10 3.26 6.82
CA CYS A 38 -7.55 3.38 7.04
C CYS A 38 -7.93 4.13 8.33
N GLU A 39 -7.00 4.29 9.27
CA GLU A 39 -7.21 5.08 10.50
C GLU A 39 -6.94 6.57 10.26
N VAL A 40 -6.17 6.90 9.21
CA VAL A 40 -5.77 8.27 8.86
C VAL A 40 -6.61 8.86 7.72
N PHE A 41 -7.02 8.03 6.76
CA PHE A 41 -7.73 8.48 5.56
C PHE A 41 -9.17 7.96 5.54
N ASP A 42 -10.16 8.88 5.53
CA ASP A 42 -11.59 8.54 5.45
C ASP A 42 -11.99 7.81 4.17
N LEU A 43 -11.21 7.99 3.10
CA LEU A 43 -11.43 7.37 1.80
C LEU A 43 -10.09 6.95 1.21
N ILE A 44 -10.01 5.68 0.83
CA ILE A 44 -8.89 5.07 0.11
C ILE A 44 -9.43 4.52 -1.20
N CYS A 45 -8.91 5.00 -2.31
CA CYS A 45 -9.31 4.57 -3.65
C CYS A 45 -8.10 4.42 -4.57
N GLY A 46 -8.29 3.68 -5.68
CA GLY A 46 -7.23 3.48 -6.64
C GLY A 46 -7.67 2.72 -7.88
N THR A 47 -6.86 2.79 -8.93
CA THR A 47 -7.14 2.18 -10.23
C THR A 47 -6.14 1.08 -10.56
N SER A 48 -6.59 0.00 -11.23
CA SER A 48 -5.75 -1.15 -11.58
C SER A 48 -5.03 -1.71 -10.33
N THR A 49 -3.70 -1.79 -10.31
CA THR A 49 -2.94 -2.22 -9.13
C THR A 49 -3.11 -1.30 -7.93
N GLY A 50 -3.35 -0.01 -8.14
CA GLY A 50 -3.71 0.91 -7.07
C GLY A 50 -5.03 0.53 -6.41
N GLY A 51 -5.97 -0.07 -7.15
CA GLY A 51 -7.20 -0.64 -6.61
C GLY A 51 -6.95 -1.86 -5.73
N LEU A 52 -6.02 -2.74 -6.13
CA LEU A 52 -5.59 -3.86 -5.28
C LEU A 52 -4.94 -3.36 -3.98
N ILE A 53 -4.05 -2.37 -4.07
CA ILE A 53 -3.44 -1.73 -2.89
C ILE A 53 -4.52 -1.07 -2.01
N SER A 54 -5.53 -0.43 -2.61
CA SER A 54 -6.66 0.17 -1.88
C SER A 54 -7.44 -0.86 -1.08
N ILE A 55 -7.60 -2.09 -1.59
CA ILE A 55 -8.23 -3.19 -0.86
C ILE A 55 -7.36 -3.62 0.33
N LEU A 56 -6.04 -3.77 0.14
CA LEU A 56 -5.11 -4.14 1.21
C LEU A 56 -5.15 -3.11 2.36
N LEU A 57 -5.04 -1.83 2.04
CA LEU A 57 -4.93 -0.77 3.04
C LEU A 57 -6.28 -0.36 3.63
N GLY A 58 -7.32 -0.25 2.79
CA GLY A 58 -8.62 0.26 3.20
C GLY A 58 -9.58 -0.82 3.67
N ARG A 59 -9.75 -1.90 2.89
CA ARG A 59 -10.76 -2.93 3.19
C ARG A 59 -10.26 -3.97 4.19
N LEU A 60 -9.01 -4.38 4.06
CA LEU A 60 -8.35 -5.35 4.95
C LEU A 60 -7.65 -4.68 6.13
N GLY A 61 -7.49 -3.35 6.11
CA GLY A 61 -6.92 -2.58 7.22
C GLY A 61 -5.46 -2.89 7.50
N LEU A 62 -4.70 -3.33 6.49
CA LEU A 62 -3.29 -3.63 6.66
C LEU A 62 -2.48 -2.33 6.82
N ASP A 63 -1.50 -2.35 7.72
CA ASP A 63 -0.47 -1.34 7.76
C ASP A 63 0.40 -1.38 6.49
N CYS A 64 1.18 -0.33 6.26
CA CYS A 64 1.98 -0.21 5.05
C CYS A 64 3.05 -1.31 4.93
N MET A 65 3.68 -1.75 6.02
CA MET A 65 4.73 -2.77 5.99
C MET A 65 4.16 -4.14 5.65
N THR A 66 3.02 -4.49 6.27
CA THR A 66 2.30 -5.72 5.95
C THR A 66 1.82 -5.72 4.50
N ALA A 67 1.27 -4.60 4.02
CA ALA A 67 0.86 -4.47 2.63
C ALA A 67 2.03 -4.58 1.63
N ILE A 68 3.22 -4.06 1.97
CA ILE A 68 4.44 -4.25 1.16
C ILE A 68 4.79 -5.72 1.03
N SER A 69 4.78 -6.47 2.14
CA SER A 69 5.08 -7.91 2.12
C SER A 69 4.09 -8.68 1.24
N VAL A 70 2.79 -8.48 1.49
CA VAL A 70 1.72 -9.14 0.74
C VAL A 70 1.78 -8.80 -0.75
N TYR A 71 1.97 -7.52 -1.09
CA TYR A 71 2.06 -7.10 -2.49
C TYR A 71 3.31 -7.66 -3.18
N GLY A 72 4.44 -7.74 -2.46
CA GLY A 72 5.67 -8.35 -2.93
C GLY A 72 5.52 -9.85 -3.22
N GLU A 73 4.79 -10.58 -2.38
CA GLU A 73 4.50 -12.00 -2.56
C GLU A 73 3.50 -12.27 -3.70
N LEU A 74 2.47 -11.42 -3.82
CA LEU A 74 1.49 -11.51 -4.90
C LEU A 74 2.08 -11.13 -6.26
N GLY A 75 3.06 -10.22 -6.27
CA GLY A 75 3.62 -9.62 -7.47
C GLY A 75 4.06 -10.64 -8.55
N PRO A 76 4.88 -11.65 -8.21
CA PRO A 76 5.31 -12.68 -9.16
C PRO A 76 4.17 -13.51 -9.76
N ALA A 77 3.07 -13.74 -9.03
CA ALA A 77 1.93 -14.51 -9.51
C ALA A 77 1.00 -13.65 -10.39
N VAL A 78 0.78 -12.40 -10.00
CA VAL A 78 -0.17 -11.48 -10.65
C VAL A 78 0.45 -10.78 -11.88
N PHE A 79 1.73 -10.42 -11.82
CA PHE A 79 2.40 -9.64 -12.87
C PHE A 79 3.29 -10.48 -13.79
N ARG A 80 3.22 -11.81 -13.71
CA ARG A 80 3.97 -12.68 -14.63
C ARG A 80 3.52 -12.42 -16.06
N GLU A 81 4.44 -12.01 -16.92
CA GLU A 81 4.17 -11.94 -18.36
C GLU A 81 3.79 -13.32 -18.88
N ARG A 82 2.60 -13.42 -19.46
CA ARG A 82 2.23 -14.56 -20.29
C ARG A 82 3.02 -14.42 -21.59
N ARG A 83 4.19 -15.08 -21.68
CA ARG A 83 4.92 -15.22 -22.95
C ARG A 83 3.93 -15.75 -24.01
N ARG A 84 3.62 -14.91 -24.99
CA ARG A 84 2.95 -15.29 -26.22
C ARG A 84 3.99 -15.59 -27.27
#